data_AF-A0A4Y2BT81-F1
#
_entry.id   AF-A0A4Y2BT81-F1
#
_cell.length_a   1.000
_cell.length_b   1.000
_cell.length_c   1.000
_cell.angle_alpha   90.00
_cell.angle_beta   90.00
_cell.angle_gamma   90.00
#
_symmetry.space_group_name_H-M   'P 1'
#
loop_
_entity.id
_entity.type
_entity.pdbx_description
1 polymer ?
#
loop_
_entity_poly.entity_id
_entity_poly.type
_entity_poly.pdbx_seq_one_letter_code
_entity_poly.pdbx_strand_id
1 'polypeptide(L)'
;MEYPFSISGLVPYLIIFGSLVDSTCLVWEKSCGEYGNCWFYDTDKFSILLHVLSAVFSSFSALSLVATYFLSDRIGELYEDDKYNNEATNKKELELLRENHN
;
A
#
# COMPACT_ATOMS: atom_id res chain seq x y z
N MET A 1 8.87 18.99 4.01
CA MET A 1 9.26 17.65 3.54
C MET A 1 8.75 16.67 4.59
N GLU A 2 7.48 16.31 4.54
CA GLU A 2 6.85 15.46 5.56
C GLU A 2 5.83 14.57 4.86
N TYR A 3 6.24 13.36 4.48
CA TYR A 3 5.31 12.30 4.07
C TYR A 3 5.32 11.25 5.20
N PRO A 4 4.37 11.29 6.15
CA PRO A 4 4.25 10.28 7.21
C PRO A 4 3.92 8.87 6.67
N PHE A 5 3.68 8.75 5.36
CA PHE A 5 3.38 7.51 4.66
C PHE A 5 4.51 6.45 4.75
N SER A 6 5.76 6.86 5.01
CA SER A 6 6.91 5.94 5.01
C SER A 6 7.05 5.11 6.29
N ILE A 7 6.70 5.68 7.45
CA ILE A 7 6.89 5.00 8.75
C ILE A 7 5.74 4.04 9.04
N SER A 8 4.50 4.43 8.73
CA SER A 8 3.30 3.62 9.01
C SER A 8 3.18 2.39 8.11
N GLY A 9 3.77 2.37 6.92
CA GLY A 9 3.78 1.19 6.05
C GLY A 9 4.75 0.09 6.50
N LEU A 10 5.87 0.46 7.14
CA LEU A 10 6.92 -0.49 7.54
C LEU A 10 6.65 -1.11 8.92
N VAL A 11 6.04 -0.38 9.85
CA VAL A 11 5.72 -0.86 11.19
C VAL A 11 4.89 -2.17 11.19
N PRO A 12 3.77 -2.30 10.45
CA PRO A 12 3.01 -3.54 10.46
C PRO A 12 3.79 -4.71 9.85
N TYR A 13 4.59 -4.46 8.81
CA TYR A 13 5.47 -5.46 8.22
C TYR A 13 6.49 -6.00 9.24
N LEU A 14 7.15 -5.11 9.99
CA LEU A 14 8.14 -5.50 10.98
C LEU A 14 7.53 -6.24 12.18
N ILE A 15 6.33 -5.88 12.61
CA ILE A 15 5.61 -6.59 13.69
C ILE A 15 5.22 -8.01 13.25
N ILE A 16 4.67 -8.16 12.04
CA ILE A 16 4.31 -9.46 11.48
C ILE A 16 5.56 -10.32 11.29
N PHE A 17 6.62 -9.75 10.71
CA PHE A 17 7.90 -10.42 10.55
C PHE A 17 8.46 -10.90 11.89
N GLY A 18 8.50 -10.03 12.92
CA GLY A 18 8.98 -10.37 14.25
C GLY A 18 8.23 -11.54 14.87
N SER A 19 6.89 -11.50 14.83
CA SER A 19 6.06 -12.60 15.37
C SER A 19 6.22 -13.91 14.59
N LEU A 20 6.46 -13.86 13.28
CA LEU A 20 6.78 -15.04 12.48
C LEU A 20 8.13 -15.64 12.86
N VAL A 21 9.16 -14.81 13.09
CA VAL A 21 10.46 -15.29 13.57
C VAL A 21 10.31 -16.00 14.92
N ASP A 22 9.60 -15.38 15.86
CA ASP A 22 9.34 -15.97 17.18
C ASP A 22 8.58 -17.29 17.10
N SER A 23 7.69 -17.46 16.11
CA SER A 23 6.95 -18.71 15.88
C SER A 23 7.83 -19.90 15.45
N THR A 24 9.03 -19.62 14.91
CA THR A 24 9.98 -20.66 14.49
C THR A 24 10.93 -21.08 15.61
N CYS A 25 10.76 -20.54 16.82
CA CYS A 25 11.61 -20.88 17.94
C CYS A 25 11.46 -22.35 18.35
N LEU A 26 12.59 -23.06 18.41
CA LEU A 26 12.68 -24.44 18.89
C LEU A 26 13.02 -24.48 20.39
N VAL A 27 13.92 -23.61 20.85
CA VAL A 27 14.40 -23.58 22.24
C VAL A 27 14.45 -22.14 22.74
N TRP A 28 13.52 -21.82 23.65
CA TRP A 28 13.50 -20.55 24.36
C TRP A 28 14.54 -20.53 25.48
N GLU A 29 15.26 -19.42 25.62
CA GLU A 29 16.06 -19.17 26.82
C GLU A 29 15.15 -19.02 28.03
N LYS A 30 15.53 -19.68 29.13
CA LYS A 30 14.92 -19.47 30.44
C LYS A 30 15.98 -19.05 31.43
N SER A 31 15.85 -17.85 31.96
CA SER A 31 16.68 -17.36 33.06
C SER A 31 15.77 -16.86 34.16
N CYS A 32 16.04 -17.27 35.40
CA CYS A 32 15.26 -16.88 36.57
C CYS A 32 13.73 -17.14 36.47
N GLY A 33 13.31 -18.10 35.63
CA GLY A 33 11.89 -18.44 35.42
C GLY A 33 11.17 -17.63 34.34
N GLU A 34 11.83 -16.63 33.75
CA GLU A 34 11.30 -15.80 32.66
C GLU A 34 11.78 -16.31 31.28
N TYR A 35 10.98 -16.09 30.24
CA TYR A 35 11.36 -16.39 28.85
C TYR A 35 12.16 -15.22 28.27
N GLY A 36 13.37 -15.51 27.78
CA GLY A 36 14.25 -14.56 27.11
C GLY A 36 14.22 -14.71 25.58
N ASN A 37 15.36 -14.48 24.93
CA ASN A 37 15.48 -14.68 23.48
C ASN A 37 15.46 -16.18 23.12
N CYS A 38 15.09 -16.49 21.89
CA CYS A 38 15.24 -17.85 21.37
C CYS A 38 16.68 -18.11 20.92
N TRP A 39 17.21 -19.29 21.29
CA TRP A 39 18.58 -19.70 20.95
C TRP A 39 18.66 -20.43 19.61
N PHE A 40 17.65 -21.25 19.31
CA PHE A 40 17.60 -22.06 18.10
C PHE A 40 16.29 -21.85 17.36
N TYR A 41 16.41 -21.39 16.12
CA TYR A 41 15.31 -21.24 15.19
C TYR A 41 15.35 -22.36 14.15
N ASP A 42 14.18 -22.80 13.71
CA ASP A 42 14.04 -23.75 12.60
C ASP A 42 14.29 -23.04 11.25
N THR A 43 15.45 -23.27 10.65
CA THR A 43 15.88 -22.62 9.40
C THR A 43 14.97 -22.95 8.21
N ASP A 44 14.45 -24.18 8.15
CA ASP A 44 13.61 -24.62 7.03
C ASP A 44 12.25 -23.93 7.09
N LYS A 45 11.62 -23.90 8.27
CA LYS A 45 10.37 -23.17 8.47
C LYS A 45 10.56 -21.67 8.28
N PHE A 46 11.64 -21.12 8.81
CA PHE A 46 11.95 -19.70 8.67
C PHE A 46 12.02 -19.27 7.19
N SER A 47 12.76 -20.01 6.37
CA SER A 47 12.93 -19.72 4.95
C SER A 47 11.58 -19.77 4.21
N ILE A 48 10.76 -20.80 4.47
CA ILE A 48 9.43 -20.93 3.86
C ILE A 48 8.53 -19.75 4.27
N LEU A 49 8.49 -19.39 5.55
CA LEU A 49 7.68 -18.28 6.04
C LEU A 49 8.07 -16.95 5.39
N LEU A 50 9.36 -16.68 5.22
CA LEU A 50 9.83 -15.47 4.55
C LEU A 50 9.40 -15.43 3.09
N HIS A 51 9.55 -16.54 2.37
CA HIS A 51 9.15 -16.63 0.97
C HIS A 51 7.64 -16.47 0.80
N VAL A 52 6.84 -17.10 1.66
CA VAL A 52 5.38 -16.97 1.63
C VAL A 52 4.95 -15.54 1.95
N LEU A 53 5.50 -14.93 3.00
CA LEU A 53 5.21 -13.55 3.37
C LEU A 53 5.50 -12.60 2.21
N SER A 54 6.70 -12.70 1.63
CA SER A 54 7.08 -11.92 0.45
C SER A 54 6.13 -12.16 -0.71
N ALA A 55 5.78 -13.41 -1.01
CA ALA A 55 4.88 -13.73 -2.11
C ALA A 55 3.48 -13.11 -1.93
N VAL A 56 2.94 -13.11 -0.70
CA VAL A 56 1.67 -12.46 -0.38
C VAL A 56 1.73 -10.96 -0.64
N PHE A 57 2.73 -10.26 -0.08
CA PHE A 57 2.87 -8.81 -0.31
C PHE A 57 3.12 -8.46 -1.77
N SER A 58 3.97 -9.22 -2.47
CA SER A 58 4.21 -9.05 -3.90
C SER A 58 2.94 -9.27 -4.72
N SER A 59 2.14 -10.28 -4.38
CA SER A 59 0.86 -10.54 -5.06
C SER A 59 -0.15 -9.42 -4.83
N PHE A 60 -0.27 -8.90 -3.61
CA PHE A 60 -1.16 -7.77 -3.30
C PHE A 60 -0.76 -6.50 -4.05
N SER A 61 0.55 -6.22 -4.11
CA SER A 61 1.10 -5.12 -4.90
C SER A 61 0.77 -5.28 -6.40
N ALA A 62 1.01 -6.48 -6.95
CA ALA A 62 0.70 -6.78 -8.33
C ALA A 62 -0.80 -6.64 -8.63
N LEU A 63 -1.68 -7.13 -7.75
CA LEU A 63 -3.12 -6.99 -7.89
C LEU A 63 -3.58 -5.53 -7.87
N SER A 64 -3.01 -4.71 -6.99
CA SER A 64 -3.32 -3.28 -6.91
C SER A 64 -2.91 -2.54 -8.18
N LEU A 65 -1.75 -2.89 -8.72
CA LEU A 65 -1.26 -2.35 -9.99
C LEU A 65 -2.18 -2.77 -11.15
N VAL A 66 -2.51 -4.06 -11.23
CA VAL A 66 -3.41 -4.61 -12.25
C VAL A 66 -4.79 -3.96 -12.16
N ALA A 67 -5.34 -3.79 -10.95
CA ALA A 67 -6.60 -3.09 -10.72
C ALA A 67 -6.54 -1.64 -11.21
N THR A 68 -5.43 -0.94 -10.96
CA THR A 68 -5.23 0.43 -11.46
C THR A 68 -5.24 0.48 -12.99
N TYR A 69 -4.54 -0.46 -13.65
CA TYR A 69 -4.56 -0.55 -15.11
C TYR A 69 -5.97 -0.82 -15.66
N PHE A 70 -6.73 -1.75 -15.05
CA PHE A 70 -8.10 -2.03 -15.47
C PHE A 70 -9.06 -0.86 -15.22
N LEU A 71 -8.86 -0.11 -14.13
CA LEU A 71 -9.69 1.06 -13.80
C LEU A 71 -9.31 2.30 -14.62
N SER A 72 -8.08 2.39 -15.12
CA SER A 72 -7.60 3.53 -15.91
C SER A 72 -8.49 3.81 -17.13
N ASP A 73 -8.92 2.77 -17.84
CA ASP A 73 -9.78 2.94 -19.03
C ASP A 73 -11.16 3.53 -18.65
N ARG A 74 -11.69 3.16 -17.48
CA ARG A 74 -12.97 3.70 -16.98
C ARG A 74 -12.86 5.14 -16.50
N ILE A 75 -11.73 5.47 -15.90
CA ILE A 75 -11.47 6.79 -15.33
C ILE A 75 -11.13 7.79 -16.44
N GLY A 76 -10.54 7.35 -17.56
CA GLY A 76 -10.26 8.20 -18.73
C GLY A 76 -11.51 8.85 -19.32
N GLU A 77 -12.59 8.08 -19.47
CA GLU A 77 -13.89 8.58 -19.97
C GLU A 77 -14.46 9.69 -19.06
N LEU A 78 -14.38 9.51 -17.74
CA LEU A 78 -14.82 10.51 -16.76
C LEU A 78 -13.95 11.79 -16.81
N TYR A 79 -12.64 11.65 -16.99
CA TYR A 79 -11.74 12.81 -17.10
C TYR A 79 -11.98 13.63 -18.37
N GLU A 80 -12.29 12.98 -19.51
CA GLU A 80 -12.60 13.69 -20.75
C GLU A 80 -13.95 14.42 -20.67
N ASP A 81 -14.99 13.78 -20.12
CA ASP A 81 -16.31 14.38 -19.92
C ASP A 81 -16.25 15.61 -19.01
N ASP A 82 -15.55 15.51 -17.88
CA ASP A 82 -15.36 16.63 -16.95
C ASP A 82 -14.60 17.77 -17.62
N LYS A 83 -13.54 17.48 -18.39
CA LYS A 83 -12.78 18.51 -19.12
C LYS A 83 -13.66 19.26 -20.12
N TYR A 84 -14.45 18.54 -20.92
CA TYR A 84 -15.36 19.14 -21.90
C TYR A 84 -16.42 20.02 -21.23
N ASN A 85 -17.05 19.54 -20.15
CA ASN A 85 -18.08 20.29 -19.43
C ASN A 85 -17.53 21.57 -18.78
N ASN A 86 -16.32 21.52 -18.23
CA ASN A 86 -15.65 22.69 -17.67
C ASN A 86 -15.30 23.73 -18.74
N GLU A 87 -14.82 23.29 -19.90
CA GLU A 87 -14.52 24.18 -21.03
C GLU A 87 -15.79 24.85 -21.58
N ALA A 88 -16.88 24.08 -21.75
CA ALA A 88 -18.17 24.59 -22.18
C ALA A 88 -18.76 25.60 -21.18
N THR A 89 -18.57 25.39 -19.88
CA THR A 89 -19.01 26.31 -18.83
C THR A 89 -18.20 27.60 -18.85
N ASN A 90 -16.88 27.51 -18.93
CA ASN A 90 -15.99 28.68 -18.97
C ASN A 90 -16.28 29.57 -20.19
N LYS A 91 -16.55 28.96 -21.36
CA LYS A 91 -16.92 29.69 -22.57
C LYS A 91 -18.23 30.47 -22.40
N LYS A 92 -19.25 29.86 -21.76
CA LYS A 92 -20.53 30.54 -21.46
C LYS A 92 -20.33 31.72 -20.51
N GLU A 93 -19.51 31.57 -19.47
CA GLU A 93 -19.20 32.68 -18.56
C GLU A 93 -18.47 33.81 -19.29
N LEU A 94 -17.53 33.48 -20.18
CA LEU A 94 -16.84 34.46 -21.04
C LEU A 94 -17.79 35.22 -21.97
N GLU A 95 -18.77 34.54 -22.56
CA GLU A 95 -19.79 35.16 -23.41
C GLU A 95 -20.70 36.09 -22.60
N LEU A 96 -21.13 35.68 -21.41
CA LEU A 96 -21.92 36.51 -20.49
C LEU A 96 -21.14 37.75 -20.02
N LEU A 97 -19.86 37.60 -19.70
CA LEU A 97 -18.99 38.72 -19.35
C LEU A 97 -18.82 39.69 -20.51
N ARG A 98 -18.71 39.16 -21.74
CA ARG A 98 -18.59 39.97 -22.95
C ARG A 98 -19.88 40.74 -23.26
N GLU A 99 -21.05 40.13 -23.06
CA GLU A 99 -22.34 40.82 -23.24
C GLU A 99 -22.57 41.91 -22.18
N ASN A 100 -22.13 41.68 -20.94
CA ASN A 100 -22.31 42.67 -19.86
C ASN A 100 -21.36 43.88 -19.99
N HIS A 101 -20.28 43.74 -20.76
CA HIS A 101 -19.28 44.78 -20.98
C HIS A 101 -19.49 45.56 -22.31
N ASN A 102 -20.60 45.32 -23.02
CA ASN A 102 -20.96 45.92 -24.31
C ASN A 102 -22.30 46.66 -24.21
#